data_AF-A4FV44-F1
#
_entry.id   AF-A4FV44-F1
#
_cell.length_a   1.000
_cell.length_b   1.000
_cell.length_c   1.000
_cell.angle_alpha   90.00
_cell.angle_beta   90.00
_cell.angle_gamma   90.00
#
_symmetry.space_group_name_H-M   'P 1'
#
loop_
_entity.id
_entity.type
_entity.pdbx_description
1 polymer ?
#
loop_
_entity_poly.entity_id
_entity_poly.type
_entity_poly.pdbx_seq_one_letter_code
_entity_poly.pdbx_strand_id
1 'polypeptide(L)'
;MVMAHFVENFWGEKNSGFDVLYHNMKHGQISTKELADFVRERATIEEAYSRSMTKLAKSASNYSQLGTFAPVWDVFKTSTEKLANCHLDLVRKLQELIKEVQKYGEEQVKSHKKTKEEVAGTLEAVQAIQSITQALQKSKENYNTKCVEQERLKKEGATQREIEKAAVKSKKATDTYKLYVEKYALAKADFEQKMTETAQKFQDIEQTHLIHIKEIIGSLSNAIKEIHLQIGQVHEEFINNMANTTVESLIQKFAESKGTGKERPGLIEFEECDPASVVEGKLTSCNVWQLADSFCLLNREAAAHWCWHVCGVM
;
A
#
# COMPACT_ATOMS: atom_id res chain seq x y z
N MET A 1 23.21 -10.88 -24.75
CA MET A 1 24.26 -11.21 -23.77
C MET A 1 23.79 -10.69 -22.43
N VAL A 2 23.48 -11.54 -21.45
CA VAL A 2 23.13 -11.06 -20.10
C VAL A 2 24.42 -10.48 -19.52
N MET A 3 24.44 -9.19 -19.19
CA MET A 3 25.62 -8.55 -18.60
C MET A 3 25.81 -9.04 -17.17
N ALA A 4 27.01 -9.54 -16.85
CA ALA A 4 27.37 -10.10 -15.56
C ALA A 4 27.94 -9.00 -14.63
N HIS A 5 27.14 -7.98 -14.34
CA HIS A 5 27.57 -6.82 -13.57
C HIS A 5 28.13 -7.18 -12.19
N PHE A 6 27.51 -8.14 -11.50
CA PHE A 6 27.99 -8.53 -10.16
C PHE A 6 29.32 -9.27 -10.24
N VAL A 7 29.53 -10.08 -11.28
CA VAL A 7 30.80 -10.74 -11.51
C VAL A 7 31.90 -9.72 -11.80
N GLU A 8 31.61 -8.67 -12.55
CA GLU A 8 32.64 -7.69 -12.96
C GLU A 8 33.01 -6.69 -11.84
N ASN A 9 32.10 -6.40 -10.90
CA ASN A 9 32.25 -5.26 -9.99
C ASN A 9 32.46 -5.61 -8.51
N PHE A 10 32.32 -6.87 -8.10
CA PHE A 10 32.41 -7.26 -6.69
C PHE A 10 33.73 -7.96 -6.35
N TRP A 11 34.82 -7.40 -6.86
CA TRP A 11 36.20 -7.74 -6.49
C TRP A 11 36.77 -6.71 -5.50
N GLY A 12 38.10 -6.63 -5.41
CA GLY A 12 38.84 -5.65 -4.61
C GLY A 12 39.81 -6.29 -3.64
N GLU A 13 40.84 -5.55 -3.23
CA GLU A 13 41.96 -6.06 -2.42
C GLU A 13 41.54 -6.65 -1.07
N LYS A 14 40.39 -6.24 -0.54
CA LYS A 14 39.83 -6.72 0.73
C LYS A 14 39.05 -8.04 0.59
N ASN A 15 38.75 -8.47 -0.63
CA ASN A 15 37.91 -9.64 -0.93
C ASN A 15 36.54 -9.59 -0.21
N SER A 16 35.97 -8.40 -0.03
CA SER A 16 34.72 -8.18 0.71
C SER A 16 33.45 -8.23 -0.15
N GLY A 17 33.58 -8.53 -1.44
CA GLY A 17 32.45 -8.53 -2.37
C GLY A 17 31.35 -9.53 -2.00
N PHE A 18 31.74 -10.71 -1.50
CA PHE A 18 30.81 -11.73 -1.03
C PHE A 18 29.89 -11.20 0.08
N ASP A 19 30.47 -10.57 1.10
CA ASP A 19 29.72 -10.05 2.26
C ASP A 19 28.72 -8.98 1.80
N VAL A 20 29.15 -8.07 0.93
CA VAL A 20 28.29 -7.01 0.38
C VAL A 20 27.10 -7.61 -0.37
N LEU A 21 27.34 -8.58 -1.27
CA LEU A 21 26.28 -9.21 -2.05
C LEU A 21 25.33 -10.06 -1.20
N TYR A 22 25.87 -10.84 -0.26
CA TYR A 22 25.07 -11.65 0.64
C TYR A 22 24.15 -10.78 1.51
N HIS A 23 24.66 -9.67 2.04
CA HIS A 23 23.85 -8.72 2.81
C HIS A 23 22.87 -7.94 1.93
N ASN A 24 23.22 -7.60 0.69
CA ASN A 24 22.28 -7.00 -0.26
C ASN A 24 21.06 -7.90 -0.48
N MET A 25 21.27 -9.20 -0.76
CA MET A 25 20.18 -10.17 -0.85
C MET A 25 19.30 -10.15 0.41
N LYS A 26 19.92 -10.08 1.60
CA LYS A 26 19.18 -9.98 2.86
C LYS A 26 18.37 -8.70 2.97
N HIS A 27 18.85 -7.57 2.45
CA HIS A 27 18.13 -6.31 2.42
C HIS A 27 16.88 -6.35 1.53
N GLY A 28 16.78 -7.28 0.56
CA GLY A 28 15.52 -7.50 -0.18
C GLY A 28 14.31 -7.81 0.70
N GLN A 29 14.52 -8.34 1.93
CA GLN A 29 13.44 -8.53 2.91
C GLN A 29 12.89 -7.21 3.46
N ILE A 30 13.75 -6.18 3.56
CA ILE A 30 13.36 -4.84 4.00
C ILE A 30 12.43 -4.23 2.95
N SER A 31 12.81 -4.27 1.67
CA SER A 31 11.99 -3.75 0.57
C SER A 31 10.62 -4.41 0.49
N THR A 32 10.52 -5.73 0.67
CA THR A 32 9.23 -6.44 0.72
C THR A 32 8.35 -5.96 1.88
N LYS A 33 8.94 -5.75 3.06
CA LYS A 33 8.21 -5.24 4.24
C LYS A 33 7.73 -3.82 4.04
N GLU A 34 8.61 -2.94 3.56
CA GLU A 34 8.28 -1.53 3.31
C GLU A 34 7.18 -1.39 2.24
N LEU A 35 7.18 -2.25 1.21
CA LEU A 35 6.10 -2.29 0.23
C LEU A 35 4.76 -2.69 0.86
N ALA A 36 4.73 -3.71 1.72
CA ALA A 36 3.52 -4.09 2.43
C ALA A 36 3.00 -2.97 3.34
N ASP A 37 3.91 -2.26 4.03
CA ASP A 37 3.58 -1.14 4.90
C ASP A 37 3.00 0.03 4.09
N PHE A 38 3.59 0.34 2.93
CA PHE A 38 3.07 1.36 2.02
C PHE A 38 1.66 1.03 1.50
N VAL A 39 1.43 -0.21 1.04
CA VAL A 39 0.09 -0.62 0.55
C VAL A 39 -0.93 -0.60 1.68
N ARG A 40 -0.52 -0.93 2.91
CA ARG A 40 -1.38 -0.84 4.10
C ARG A 40 -1.81 0.59 4.38
N GLU A 41 -0.87 1.54 4.34
CA GLU A 41 -1.20 2.96 4.54
C GLU A 41 -2.14 3.47 3.45
N ARG A 42 -1.90 3.07 2.19
CA ARG A 42 -2.81 3.38 1.09
C ARG A 42 -4.22 2.82 1.34
N ALA A 43 -4.33 1.59 1.82
CA ALA A 43 -5.63 0.99 2.16
C ALA A 43 -6.34 1.74 3.30
N THR A 44 -5.60 2.20 4.32
CA THR A 44 -6.15 3.03 5.41
C THR A 44 -6.78 4.32 4.88
N ILE A 45 -6.11 5.00 3.93
CA ILE A 45 -6.61 6.22 3.29
C ILE A 45 -7.91 5.94 2.51
N GLU A 46 -7.91 4.90 1.68
CA GLU A 46 -9.09 4.50 0.89
C GLU A 46 -10.27 4.12 1.79
N GLU A 47 -10.01 3.44 2.91
CA GLU A 47 -11.04 3.08 3.89
C GLU A 47 -11.64 4.31 4.58
N ALA A 48 -10.79 5.28 4.97
CA ALA A 48 -11.25 6.54 5.55
C ALA A 48 -12.12 7.33 4.56
N TYR A 49 -11.74 7.35 3.28
CA TYR A 49 -12.54 7.96 2.22
C TYR A 49 -13.90 7.26 2.07
N SER A 50 -13.91 5.93 1.93
CA SER A 50 -15.13 5.13 1.82
C SER A 50 -16.08 5.37 3.01
N ARG A 51 -15.58 5.32 4.25
CA ARG A 51 -16.38 5.56 5.46
C ARG A 51 -16.97 6.97 5.50
N SER A 52 -16.24 7.96 5.02
CA SER A 52 -16.72 9.35 4.96
C SER A 52 -17.82 9.51 3.91
N MET A 53 -17.67 8.86 2.75
CA MET A 53 -18.70 8.82 1.70
C MET A 53 -19.97 8.07 2.16
N THR A 54 -19.83 6.97 2.90
CA THR A 54 -20.99 6.29 3.49
C THR A 54 -21.75 7.19 4.47
N LYS A 55 -21.04 7.99 5.28
CA LYS A 55 -21.67 8.96 6.18
C LYS A 55 -22.41 10.05 5.39
N LEU A 56 -21.80 10.55 4.31
CA LEU A 56 -22.41 11.55 3.42
C LEU A 56 -23.71 11.03 2.77
N ALA A 57 -23.71 9.77 2.32
CA ALA A 57 -24.92 9.15 1.78
C ALA A 57 -26.04 9.07 2.83
N LYS A 58 -25.72 8.71 4.08
CA LYS A 58 -26.70 8.70 5.18
C LYS A 58 -27.22 10.09 5.53
N SER A 59 -26.40 11.13 5.42
CA SER A 59 -26.90 12.50 5.61
C SER A 59 -27.84 12.92 4.49
N ALA A 60 -27.66 12.43 3.26
CA ALA A 60 -28.57 12.71 2.15
C ALA A 60 -30.01 12.24 2.44
N SER A 61 -30.18 11.11 3.15
CA SER A 61 -31.51 10.66 3.59
C SER A 61 -32.13 11.49 4.72
N ASN A 62 -31.34 12.32 5.42
CA ASN A 62 -31.83 13.15 6.52
C ASN A 62 -32.27 14.56 6.06
N TYR A 63 -32.12 14.89 4.78
CA TYR A 63 -32.59 16.17 4.25
C TYR A 63 -34.11 16.26 4.22
N SER A 64 -34.59 17.50 4.14
CA SER A 64 -36.02 17.82 4.16
C SER A 64 -36.78 17.03 3.10
N GLN A 65 -37.84 16.36 3.52
CA GLN A 65 -38.80 15.70 2.64
C GLN A 65 -39.86 16.67 2.10
N LEU A 66 -39.71 17.96 2.41
CA LEU A 66 -40.59 19.02 1.92
C LEU A 66 -40.08 19.56 0.59
N GLY A 67 -41.04 19.91 -0.27
CA GLY A 67 -40.78 20.53 -1.56
C GLY A 67 -40.53 19.54 -2.69
N THR A 68 -40.65 20.06 -3.92
CA THR A 68 -40.58 19.30 -5.17
C THR A 68 -39.22 18.64 -5.41
N PHE A 69 -38.16 19.14 -4.77
CA PHE A 69 -36.80 18.59 -4.90
C PHE A 69 -36.54 17.35 -4.03
N ALA A 70 -37.37 17.07 -3.03
CA ALA A 70 -37.12 15.99 -2.07
C ALA A 70 -36.74 14.63 -2.70
N PRO A 71 -37.38 14.16 -3.79
CA PRO A 71 -37.02 12.88 -4.44
C PRO A 71 -35.61 12.84 -5.05
N VAL A 72 -35.02 14.00 -5.37
CA VAL A 72 -33.68 14.08 -5.97
C VAL A 72 -32.60 13.65 -4.98
N TRP A 73 -32.82 13.85 -3.68
CA TRP A 73 -31.88 13.41 -2.64
C TRP A 73 -31.65 11.90 -2.62
N ASP A 74 -32.63 11.10 -3.08
CA ASP A 74 -32.47 9.65 -3.21
C ASP A 74 -31.46 9.30 -4.32
N VAL A 75 -31.47 10.03 -5.44
CA VAL A 75 -30.49 9.86 -6.53
C VAL A 75 -29.06 10.16 -6.05
N PHE A 76 -28.89 11.24 -5.27
CA PHE A 76 -27.62 11.58 -4.62
C PHE A 76 -27.18 10.48 -3.66
N LYS A 77 -28.09 10.01 -2.80
CA LYS A 77 -27.83 8.96 -1.82
C LYS A 77 -27.32 7.69 -2.50
N THR A 78 -28.09 7.11 -3.43
CA THR A 78 -27.74 5.84 -4.07
C THR A 78 -26.39 5.91 -4.80
N SER A 79 -26.12 7.02 -5.50
CA SER A 79 -24.86 7.18 -6.22
C SER A 79 -23.66 7.35 -5.27
N THR A 80 -23.86 8.06 -4.15
CA THR A 80 -22.85 8.21 -3.10
C THR A 80 -22.56 6.87 -2.38
N GLU A 81 -23.59 6.04 -2.14
CA GLU A 81 -23.44 4.69 -1.60
C GLU A 81 -22.63 3.79 -2.53
N LYS A 82 -22.96 3.79 -3.83
CA LYS A 82 -22.21 3.04 -4.84
C LYS A 82 -20.75 3.47 -4.88
N LEU A 83 -20.50 4.79 -4.89
CA LEU A 83 -19.14 5.33 -4.90
C LEU A 83 -18.36 4.93 -3.63
N ALA A 84 -18.98 5.00 -2.45
CA ALA A 84 -18.35 4.53 -1.21
C ALA A 84 -17.97 3.04 -1.27
N ASN A 85 -18.83 2.21 -1.87
CA ASN A 85 -18.60 0.78 -2.02
C ASN A 85 -17.44 0.47 -3.00
N CYS A 86 -17.29 1.23 -4.09
CA CYS A 86 -16.14 1.10 -4.99
C CYS A 86 -14.81 1.27 -4.24
N HIS A 87 -14.70 2.30 -3.39
CA HIS A 87 -13.50 2.50 -2.58
C HIS A 87 -13.30 1.40 -1.53
N LEU A 88 -14.38 0.88 -0.93
CA LEU A 88 -14.28 -0.25 0.01
C LEU A 88 -13.80 -1.54 -0.70
N ASP A 89 -14.23 -1.76 -1.95
CA ASP A 89 -13.76 -2.87 -2.76
C ASP A 89 -12.28 -2.73 -3.14
N LEU A 90 -11.79 -1.50 -3.37
CA LEU A 90 -10.35 -1.25 -3.51
C LEU A 90 -9.61 -1.68 -2.24
N VAL A 91 -10.08 -1.28 -1.05
CA VAL A 91 -9.47 -1.67 0.23
C VAL A 91 -9.35 -3.20 0.34
N ARG A 92 -10.41 -3.94 -0.02
CA ARG A 92 -10.39 -5.42 -0.01
C ARG A 92 -9.33 -5.98 -0.96
N LYS A 93 -9.24 -5.46 -2.19
CA LYS A 93 -8.20 -5.87 -3.15
C LYS A 93 -6.79 -5.56 -2.66
N LEU A 94 -6.58 -4.39 -2.04
CA LEU A 94 -5.30 -4.02 -1.43
C LEU A 94 -4.94 -4.94 -0.25
N GLN A 95 -5.92 -5.34 0.57
CA GLN A 95 -5.72 -6.28 1.66
C GLN A 95 -5.29 -7.68 1.16
N GLU A 96 -5.89 -8.18 0.08
CA GLU A 96 -5.43 -9.43 -0.56
C GLU A 96 -4.01 -9.29 -1.12
N LEU A 97 -3.70 -8.16 -1.77
CA LEU A 97 -2.34 -7.89 -2.26
C LEU A 97 -1.30 -7.84 -1.13
N ILE A 98 -1.64 -7.26 0.03
CA ILE A 98 -0.77 -7.28 1.22
C ILE A 98 -0.47 -8.72 1.66
N LYS A 99 -1.45 -9.62 1.62
CA LYS A 99 -1.23 -11.05 1.96
C LYS A 99 -0.27 -11.71 0.97
N GLU A 100 -0.39 -11.41 -0.32
CA GLU A 100 0.54 -11.90 -1.35
C GLU A 100 1.98 -11.40 -1.09
N VAL A 101 2.15 -10.12 -0.77
CA VAL A 101 3.46 -9.54 -0.40
C VAL A 101 4.03 -10.23 0.84
N GLN A 102 3.21 -10.45 1.87
CA GLN A 102 3.64 -11.13 3.10
C GLN A 102 4.07 -12.57 2.83
N LYS A 103 3.29 -13.31 2.04
CA LYS A 103 3.62 -14.67 1.60
C LYS A 103 4.96 -14.69 0.85
N TYR A 104 5.17 -13.77 -0.08
CA TYR A 104 6.46 -13.65 -0.76
C TYR A 104 7.60 -13.37 0.22
N GLY A 105 7.40 -12.51 1.22
CA GLY A 105 8.38 -12.27 2.28
C GLY A 105 8.76 -13.54 3.06
N GLU A 106 7.81 -14.42 3.37
CA GLU A 106 8.07 -15.71 4.01
C GLU A 106 8.86 -16.67 3.09
N GLU A 107 8.52 -16.70 1.80
CA GLU A 107 9.23 -17.48 0.78
C GLU A 107 10.66 -16.99 0.59
N GLN A 108 10.89 -15.66 0.61
CA GLN A 108 12.23 -15.08 0.62
C GLN A 108 13.06 -15.55 1.81
N VAL A 109 12.48 -15.63 3.02
CA VAL A 109 13.20 -16.14 4.21
C VAL A 109 13.68 -17.58 3.98
N LYS A 110 12.83 -18.45 3.42
CA LYS A 110 13.18 -19.83 3.11
C LYS A 110 14.26 -19.90 2.02
N SER A 111 14.12 -19.12 0.95
CA SER A 111 15.08 -19.04 -0.16
C SER A 111 16.46 -18.53 0.30
N HIS A 112 16.50 -17.49 1.13
CA HIS A 112 17.75 -16.94 1.66
C HIS A 112 18.46 -17.91 2.60
N LYS A 113 17.71 -18.68 3.40
CA LYS A 113 18.29 -19.75 4.23
C LYS A 113 18.97 -20.82 3.37
N LYS A 114 18.28 -21.29 2.33
CA LYS A 114 18.84 -22.26 1.37
C LYS A 114 20.09 -21.71 0.67
N THR A 115 20.01 -20.47 0.19
CA THR A 115 21.14 -19.81 -0.48
C THR A 115 22.36 -19.74 0.43
N LYS A 116 22.19 -19.39 1.72
CA LYS A 116 23.29 -19.37 2.71
C LYS A 116 24.03 -20.70 2.78
N GLU A 117 23.30 -21.82 2.80
CA GLU A 117 23.88 -23.16 2.84
C GLU A 117 24.63 -23.48 1.54
N GLU A 118 24.06 -23.11 0.39
CA GLU A 118 24.65 -23.35 -0.92
C GLU A 118 25.92 -22.53 -1.21
N VAL A 119 26.04 -21.33 -0.63
CA VAL A 119 27.22 -20.45 -0.83
C VAL A 119 28.26 -20.56 0.29
N ALA A 120 28.10 -21.50 1.23
CA ALA A 120 29.02 -21.68 2.35
C ALA A 120 30.47 -21.95 1.90
N GLY A 121 30.65 -22.72 0.81
CA GLY A 121 31.98 -23.00 0.26
C GLY A 121 32.68 -21.75 -0.33
N THR A 122 31.91 -20.76 -0.82
CA THR A 122 32.48 -19.47 -1.24
C THR A 122 32.93 -18.65 -0.04
N LEU A 123 32.16 -18.65 1.05
CA LEU A 123 32.55 -17.98 2.31
C LEU A 123 33.86 -18.57 2.86
N GLU A 124 34.01 -19.89 2.85
CA GLU A 124 35.27 -20.56 3.24
C GLU A 124 36.45 -20.12 2.35
N ALA A 125 36.25 -20.02 1.03
CA ALA A 125 37.28 -19.56 0.11
C ALA A 125 37.68 -18.10 0.34
N VAL A 126 36.72 -17.22 0.64
CA VAL A 126 36.95 -15.81 1.02
C VAL A 126 37.80 -15.73 2.29
N GLN A 127 37.46 -16.50 3.33
CA GLN A 127 38.21 -16.54 4.58
C GLN A 127 39.63 -17.09 4.37
N ALA A 128 39.78 -18.13 3.55
CA ALA A 128 41.05 -18.74 3.23
C ALA A 128 41.98 -17.76 2.50
N ILE A 129 41.52 -17.08 1.45
CA ILE A 129 42.34 -16.11 0.71
C ILE A 129 42.73 -14.92 1.58
N GLN A 130 41.82 -14.40 2.42
CA GLN A 130 42.13 -13.32 3.36
C GLN A 130 43.21 -13.73 4.38
N SER A 131 43.07 -14.91 4.99
CA SER A 131 44.04 -15.45 5.96
C SER A 131 45.41 -15.71 5.32
N ILE A 132 45.43 -16.35 4.15
CA ILE A 132 46.68 -16.66 3.42
C ILE A 132 47.37 -15.38 2.97
N THR A 133 46.62 -14.36 2.52
CA THR A 133 47.18 -13.05 2.13
C THR A 133 47.90 -12.39 3.32
N GLN A 134 47.28 -12.41 4.50
CA GLN A 134 47.92 -11.88 5.72
C GLN A 134 49.17 -12.67 6.13
N ALA A 135 49.11 -14.00 6.06
CA ALA A 135 50.24 -14.86 6.38
C ALA A 135 51.41 -14.69 5.39
N LEU A 136 51.08 -14.55 4.09
CA LEU A 136 52.03 -14.25 3.03
C LEU A 136 52.76 -12.94 3.30
N GLN A 137 52.03 -11.87 3.63
CA GLN A 137 52.62 -10.57 3.92
C GLN A 137 53.57 -10.62 5.12
N LYS A 138 53.16 -11.28 6.22
CA LYS A 138 54.04 -11.51 7.38
C LYS A 138 55.29 -12.31 7.04
N SER A 139 55.15 -13.34 6.20
CA SER A 139 56.28 -14.17 5.77
C SER A 139 57.27 -13.40 4.89
N LYS A 140 56.76 -12.51 4.03
CA LYS A 140 57.56 -11.59 3.19
C LYS A 140 58.35 -10.59 4.03
N GLU A 141 57.71 -9.97 5.03
CA GLU A 141 58.37 -9.05 5.96
C GLU A 141 59.47 -9.75 6.78
N ASN A 142 59.20 -10.97 7.27
CA ASN A 142 60.19 -11.77 7.97
C ASN A 142 61.37 -12.17 7.05
N TYR A 143 61.09 -12.59 5.81
CA TYR A 143 62.13 -12.85 4.81
C TYR A 143 63.03 -11.63 4.60
N ASN A 144 62.45 -10.47 4.33
CA ASN A 144 63.21 -9.22 4.14
C ASN A 144 64.05 -8.88 5.37
N THR A 145 63.49 -9.02 6.57
CA THR A 145 64.22 -8.79 7.84
C THR A 145 65.43 -9.72 7.97
N LYS A 146 65.31 -11.01 7.63
CA LYS A 146 66.43 -11.95 7.70
C LYS A 146 67.48 -11.67 6.62
N CYS A 147 67.07 -11.24 5.44
CA CYS A 147 67.99 -10.83 4.38
C CYS A 147 68.82 -9.60 4.78
N VAL A 148 68.16 -8.56 5.31
CA VAL A 148 68.86 -7.35 5.77
C VAL A 148 69.85 -7.67 6.88
N GLU A 149 69.46 -8.48 7.87
CA GLU A 149 70.34 -8.88 8.96
C GLU A 149 71.55 -9.70 8.47
N GLN A 150 71.34 -10.60 7.52
CA GLN A 150 72.42 -11.38 6.92
C GLN A 150 73.43 -10.47 6.20
N GLU A 151 72.96 -9.49 5.44
CA GLU A 151 73.83 -8.53 4.73
C GLU A 151 74.53 -7.56 5.69
N ARG A 152 73.87 -7.17 6.78
CA ARG A 152 74.48 -6.36 7.86
C ARG A 152 75.67 -7.08 8.49
N LEU A 153 75.49 -8.34 8.90
CA LEU A 153 76.56 -9.16 9.48
C LEU A 153 77.74 -9.37 8.52
N LYS A 154 77.49 -9.51 7.22
CA LYS A 154 78.55 -9.58 6.20
C LYS A 154 79.34 -8.26 6.10
N LYS A 155 78.67 -7.12 6.14
CA LYS A 155 79.31 -5.79 6.02
C LYS A 155 80.10 -5.40 7.27
N GLU A 156 79.63 -5.79 8.44
CA GLU A 156 80.27 -5.50 9.73
C GLU A 156 81.44 -6.45 10.05
N GLY A 157 81.73 -7.43 9.20
CA GLY A 157 82.84 -8.36 9.41
C GLY A 157 82.61 -9.37 10.54
N ALA A 158 81.36 -9.81 10.74
CA ALA A 158 81.03 -10.85 11.71
C ALA A 158 81.76 -12.17 11.42
N THR A 159 81.83 -13.05 12.42
CA THR A 159 82.54 -14.33 12.25
C THR A 159 81.84 -15.21 11.21
N GLN A 160 82.61 -16.05 10.50
CA GLN A 160 82.07 -16.98 9.50
C GLN A 160 80.91 -17.84 10.04
N ARG A 161 81.03 -18.29 11.30
CA ARG A 161 80.00 -19.07 11.99
C ARG A 161 78.69 -18.30 12.20
N GLU A 162 78.77 -16.99 12.47
CA GLU A 162 77.59 -16.12 12.64
C GLU A 162 76.90 -15.85 11.30
N ILE A 163 77.69 -15.63 10.24
CA ILE A 163 77.19 -15.44 8.87
C ILE A 163 76.47 -16.71 8.38
N GLU A 164 77.06 -17.89 8.60
CA GLU A 164 76.43 -19.18 8.26
C GLU A 164 75.11 -19.39 9.03
N LYS A 165 75.09 -19.08 10.33
CA LYS A 165 73.87 -19.14 11.14
C LYS A 165 72.77 -18.20 10.63
N ALA A 166 73.13 -16.99 10.19
CA ALA A 166 72.19 -16.05 9.59
C ALA A 166 71.71 -16.53 8.21
N ALA A 167 72.58 -17.12 7.40
CA ALA A 167 72.23 -17.71 6.11
C ALA A 167 71.21 -18.86 6.24
N VAL A 168 71.35 -19.72 7.25
CA VAL A 168 70.36 -20.79 7.53
C VAL A 168 69.00 -20.20 7.91
N LYS A 169 68.97 -19.15 8.74
CA LYS A 169 67.70 -18.45 9.09
C LYS A 169 67.05 -17.79 7.88
N SER A 170 67.85 -17.15 7.02
CA SER A 170 67.41 -16.52 5.78
C SER A 170 66.84 -17.55 4.79
N LYS A 171 67.52 -18.70 4.62
CA LYS A 171 67.03 -19.82 3.82
C LYS A 171 65.68 -20.34 4.32
N LYS A 172 65.54 -20.59 5.63
CA LYS A 172 64.27 -21.04 6.21
C LYS A 172 63.13 -20.03 5.99
N ALA A 173 63.42 -18.73 6.13
CA ALA A 173 62.45 -17.68 5.85
C ALA A 173 62.07 -17.62 4.37
N THR A 174 63.02 -17.86 3.47
CA THR A 174 62.80 -17.97 2.01
C THR A 174 61.87 -19.13 1.69
N ASP A 175 62.13 -20.32 2.24
CA ASP A 175 61.33 -21.52 1.98
C ASP A 175 59.89 -21.34 2.48
N THR A 176 59.72 -20.69 3.64
CA THR A 176 58.38 -20.36 4.17
C THR A 176 57.65 -19.33 3.31
N TYR A 177 58.34 -18.29 2.84
CA TYR A 177 57.73 -17.28 1.97
C TYR A 177 57.30 -17.90 0.62
N LYS A 178 58.17 -18.71 -0.01
CA LYS A 178 57.83 -19.44 -1.24
C LYS A 178 56.63 -20.36 -1.07
N LEU A 179 56.56 -21.09 0.04
CA LEU A 179 55.40 -21.92 0.38
C LEU A 179 54.10 -21.10 0.45
N TYR A 180 54.14 -19.91 1.06
CA TYR A 180 52.95 -19.05 1.10
C TYR A 180 52.59 -18.45 -0.26
N VAL A 181 53.56 -18.20 -1.15
CA VAL A 181 53.29 -17.79 -2.54
C VAL A 181 52.51 -18.88 -3.28
N GLU A 182 52.93 -20.14 -3.15
CA GLU A 182 52.22 -21.28 -3.75
C GLU A 182 50.82 -21.46 -3.15
N LYS A 183 50.69 -21.39 -1.83
CA LYS A 183 49.38 -21.44 -1.14
C LYS A 183 48.45 -20.31 -1.58
N TYR A 184 48.98 -19.10 -1.77
CA TYR A 184 48.21 -17.96 -2.25
C TYR A 184 47.70 -18.19 -3.68
N ALA A 185 48.54 -18.69 -4.59
CA ALA A 185 48.12 -18.97 -5.96
C ALA A 185 46.95 -19.98 -6.01
N LEU A 186 47.03 -21.04 -5.18
CA LEU A 186 45.95 -22.03 -5.06
C LEU A 186 44.67 -21.42 -4.47
N ALA A 187 44.77 -20.67 -3.37
CA ALA A 187 43.62 -20.03 -2.74
C ALA A 187 42.98 -18.95 -3.63
N LYS A 188 43.80 -18.22 -4.40
CA LYS A 188 43.34 -17.24 -5.38
C LYS A 188 42.51 -17.91 -6.47
N ALA A 189 43.00 -19.00 -7.06
CA ALA A 189 42.28 -19.71 -8.12
C ALA A 189 40.93 -20.27 -7.62
N ASP A 190 40.92 -20.89 -6.44
CA ASP A 190 39.68 -21.40 -5.81
C ASP A 190 38.68 -20.28 -5.49
N PHE A 191 39.18 -19.15 -4.94
CA PHE A 191 38.36 -17.97 -4.68
C PHE A 191 37.77 -17.36 -5.94
N GLU A 192 38.57 -17.11 -6.99
CA GLU A 192 38.10 -16.49 -8.23
C GLU A 192 37.03 -17.34 -8.92
N GLN A 193 37.22 -18.67 -8.95
CA GLN A 193 36.22 -19.58 -9.51
C GLN A 193 34.90 -19.47 -8.72
N LYS A 194 34.95 -19.71 -7.40
CA LYS A 194 33.75 -19.73 -6.55
C LYS A 194 33.05 -18.38 -6.47
N MET A 195 33.82 -17.28 -6.43
CA MET A 195 33.27 -15.93 -6.38
C MET A 195 32.59 -15.55 -7.68
N THR A 196 33.11 -15.95 -8.84
CA THR A 196 32.46 -15.72 -10.14
C THR A 196 31.09 -16.40 -10.17
N GLU A 197 31.02 -17.69 -9.82
CA GLU A 197 29.76 -18.45 -9.81
C GLU A 197 28.75 -17.87 -8.81
N THR A 198 29.21 -17.56 -7.59
CA THR A 198 28.33 -17.02 -6.53
C THR A 198 27.89 -15.58 -6.78
N ALA A 199 28.72 -14.73 -7.37
CA ALA A 199 28.33 -13.37 -7.75
C ALA A 199 27.23 -13.39 -8.82
N GLN A 200 27.35 -14.26 -9.82
CA GLN A 200 26.28 -14.46 -10.81
C GLN A 200 25.00 -14.97 -10.14
N LYS A 201 25.12 -15.94 -9.23
CA LYS A 201 23.96 -16.45 -8.47
C LYS A 201 23.25 -15.36 -7.67
N PHE A 202 23.98 -14.48 -6.98
CA PHE A 202 23.36 -13.34 -6.29
C PHE A 202 22.67 -12.39 -7.27
N GLN A 203 23.23 -12.17 -8.46
CA GLN A 203 22.58 -11.36 -9.50
C GLN A 203 21.27 -11.99 -9.97
N ASP A 204 21.24 -13.30 -10.20
CA ASP A 204 20.03 -14.02 -10.64
C ASP A 204 18.93 -13.97 -9.57
N ILE A 205 19.32 -14.10 -8.29
CA ILE A 205 18.41 -13.94 -7.15
C ILE A 205 17.84 -12.52 -7.12
N GLU A 206 18.68 -11.50 -7.26
CA GLU A 206 18.27 -10.10 -7.26
C GLU A 206 17.35 -9.78 -8.46
N GLN A 207 17.65 -10.29 -9.65
CA GLN A 207 16.81 -10.14 -10.82
C GLN A 207 15.43 -10.77 -10.60
N THR A 208 15.39 -11.99 -10.07
CA THR A 208 14.15 -12.68 -9.72
C THR A 208 13.35 -11.88 -8.69
N HIS A 209 14.02 -11.34 -7.68
CA HIS A 209 13.41 -10.48 -6.68
C HIS A 209 12.76 -9.23 -7.29
N LEU A 210 13.52 -8.49 -8.10
CA LEU A 210 13.04 -7.25 -8.71
C LEU A 210 11.90 -7.49 -9.71
N ILE A 211 11.94 -8.59 -10.48
CA ILE A 211 10.85 -8.97 -11.38
C ILE A 211 9.58 -9.21 -10.58
N HIS A 212 9.65 -10.01 -9.52
CA HIS A 212 8.47 -10.36 -8.74
C HIS A 212 7.88 -9.15 -7.99
N ILE A 213 8.72 -8.27 -7.42
CA ILE A 213 8.25 -7.02 -6.82
C ILE A 213 7.54 -6.14 -7.86
N LYS A 214 8.06 -6.07 -9.10
CA LYS A 214 7.39 -5.33 -10.17
C LYS A 214 6.06 -5.95 -10.58
N GLU A 215 5.93 -7.28 -10.57
CA GLU A 215 4.64 -7.95 -10.82
C GLU A 215 3.59 -7.57 -9.77
N ILE A 216 3.97 -7.57 -8.48
CA ILE A 216 3.10 -7.12 -7.37
C ILE A 216 2.68 -5.66 -7.57
N ILE A 217 3.61 -4.77 -7.93
CA ILE A 217 3.30 -3.35 -8.22
C ILE A 217 2.38 -3.24 -9.45
N GLY A 218 2.52 -4.14 -10.43
CA GLY A 218 1.59 -4.30 -11.54
C GLY A 218 0.18 -4.65 -11.06
N SER A 219 0.04 -5.62 -10.16
CA SER A 219 -1.23 -5.99 -9.53
C SER A 219 -1.87 -4.85 -8.74
N LEU A 220 -1.07 -4.07 -7.99
CA LEU A 220 -1.52 -2.84 -7.33
C LEU A 220 -2.13 -1.87 -8.35
N SER A 221 -1.42 -1.62 -9.44
CA SER A 221 -1.85 -0.70 -10.49
C SER A 221 -3.13 -1.18 -11.17
N ASN A 222 -3.25 -2.49 -11.40
CA ASN A 222 -4.44 -3.10 -11.98
C ASN A 222 -5.66 -2.97 -11.07
N ALA A 223 -5.51 -3.22 -9.76
CA ALA A 223 -6.60 -3.05 -8.79
C ALA A 223 -7.10 -1.59 -8.75
N ILE A 224 -6.18 -0.63 -8.73
CA ILE A 224 -6.53 0.80 -8.77
C ILE A 224 -7.25 1.15 -10.08
N LYS A 225 -6.70 0.71 -11.22
CA LYS A 225 -7.29 0.98 -12.54
C LYS A 225 -8.69 0.40 -12.69
N GLU A 226 -8.90 -0.83 -12.22
CA GLU A 226 -10.20 -1.51 -12.24
C GLU A 226 -11.25 -0.71 -11.46
N ILE A 227 -10.92 -0.32 -10.23
CA ILE A 227 -11.85 0.46 -9.39
C ILE A 227 -12.07 1.86 -9.96
N HIS A 228 -11.04 2.50 -10.53
CA HIS A 228 -11.20 3.79 -11.18
C HIS A 228 -12.19 3.73 -12.36
N LEU A 229 -12.18 2.64 -13.13
CA LEU A 229 -13.17 2.42 -14.18
C LEU A 229 -14.59 2.29 -13.61
N GLN A 230 -14.77 1.55 -12.51
CA GLN A 230 -16.06 1.42 -11.83
C GLN A 230 -16.57 2.77 -11.28
N ILE A 231 -15.68 3.59 -10.72
CA ILE A 231 -16.00 4.95 -10.27
C ILE A 231 -16.55 5.78 -11.44
N GLY A 232 -15.89 5.72 -12.60
CA GLY A 232 -16.37 6.38 -13.82
C GLY A 232 -17.78 5.93 -14.22
N GLN A 233 -18.08 4.62 -14.11
CA GLN A 233 -19.42 4.10 -14.39
C GLN A 233 -20.47 4.63 -13.41
N VAL A 234 -20.14 4.75 -12.11
CA VAL A 234 -21.04 5.35 -11.11
C VAL A 234 -21.33 6.82 -11.43
N HIS A 235 -20.34 7.57 -11.90
CA HIS A 235 -20.54 8.95 -12.32
C HIS A 235 -21.47 9.08 -13.53
N GLU A 236 -21.27 8.28 -14.57
CA GLU A 236 -22.16 8.25 -15.73
C GLU A 236 -23.58 7.81 -15.36
N GLU A 237 -23.72 6.82 -14.47
CA GLU A 237 -25.03 6.40 -13.96
C GLU A 237 -25.74 7.54 -13.23
N PHE A 238 -25.03 8.31 -12.40
CA PHE A 238 -25.59 9.46 -11.71
C PHE A 238 -26.08 10.54 -12.68
N ILE A 239 -25.29 10.89 -13.71
CA ILE A 239 -25.68 11.85 -14.74
C ILE A 239 -26.98 11.41 -15.43
N ASN A 240 -27.06 10.15 -15.82
CA ASN A 240 -28.24 9.59 -16.47
C ASN A 240 -29.47 9.57 -15.53
N ASN A 241 -29.29 9.18 -14.26
CA ASN A 241 -30.37 9.19 -13.27
C ASN A 241 -30.90 10.60 -13.00
N MET A 242 -30.02 11.60 -12.97
CA MET A 242 -30.40 13.01 -12.86
C MET A 242 -31.15 13.50 -14.10
N ALA A 243 -30.71 13.12 -15.31
CA ALA A 243 -31.41 13.44 -16.55
C ALA A 243 -32.81 12.80 -16.62
N ASN A 244 -32.95 11.57 -16.14
CA ASN A 244 -34.23 10.86 -16.06
C ASN A 244 -35.17 11.43 -15.00
N THR A 245 -34.64 12.13 -13.99
CA THR A 245 -35.42 12.82 -12.96
C THR A 245 -35.85 14.19 -13.48
N THR A 246 -36.78 14.20 -14.45
CA THR A 246 -37.17 15.43 -15.14
C THR A 246 -38.01 16.35 -14.25
N VAL A 247 -38.03 17.64 -14.58
CA VAL A 247 -38.83 18.65 -13.87
C VAL A 247 -40.32 18.29 -13.90
N GLU A 248 -40.82 17.80 -15.03
CA GLU A 248 -42.21 17.36 -15.20
C GLU A 248 -42.55 16.23 -14.23
N SER A 249 -41.67 15.24 -14.12
CA SER A 249 -41.88 14.09 -13.23
C SER A 249 -41.92 14.51 -11.75
N LEU A 250 -41.09 15.49 -11.36
CA LEU A 250 -41.05 15.99 -9.99
C LEU A 250 -42.30 16.81 -9.65
N ILE A 251 -42.72 17.72 -10.55
CA ILE A 251 -43.94 18.51 -10.39
C ILE A 251 -45.16 17.59 -10.30
N GLN A 252 -45.25 16.60 -11.19
CA GLN A 252 -46.32 15.60 -11.18
C GLN A 252 -46.37 14.85 -9.85
N LYS A 253 -45.24 14.29 -9.40
CA LYS A 253 -45.15 13.58 -8.10
C LYS A 253 -45.59 14.46 -6.93
N PHE A 254 -45.21 15.73 -6.92
CA PHE A 254 -45.60 16.66 -5.87
C PHE A 254 -47.12 16.93 -5.90
N ALA A 255 -47.68 17.23 -7.08
CA ALA A 255 -49.11 17.49 -7.23
C ALA A 255 -49.97 16.27 -6.87
N GLU A 256 -49.54 15.06 -7.23
CA GLU A 256 -50.22 13.82 -6.89
C GLU A 256 -50.15 13.49 -5.40
N SER A 257 -49.03 13.80 -4.73
CA SER A 257 -48.82 13.48 -3.31
C SER A 257 -49.36 14.52 -2.34
N LYS A 258 -49.43 15.80 -2.73
CA LYS A 258 -49.82 16.94 -1.88
C LYS A 258 -51.04 17.71 -2.40
N GLY A 259 -51.69 17.25 -3.46
CA GLY A 259 -52.89 17.88 -4.01
C GLY A 259 -54.06 17.88 -3.01
N THR A 260 -54.81 18.98 -2.98
CA THR A 260 -55.92 19.19 -2.01
C THR A 260 -57.30 18.79 -2.56
N GLY A 261 -57.35 18.26 -3.77
CA GLY A 261 -58.59 17.95 -4.49
C GLY A 261 -58.50 18.40 -5.94
N LYS A 262 -59.11 17.62 -6.84
CA LYS A 262 -59.21 17.96 -8.27
C LYS A 262 -60.48 18.75 -8.60
N GLU A 263 -61.45 18.72 -7.70
CA GLU A 263 -62.72 19.39 -7.85
C GLU A 263 -62.55 20.90 -7.65
N ARG A 264 -63.11 21.68 -8.58
CA ARG A 264 -63.18 23.14 -8.43
C ARG A 264 -64.33 23.47 -7.48
N PRO A 265 -64.28 24.62 -6.77
CA PRO A 265 -65.41 25.08 -5.97
C PRO A 265 -66.70 25.03 -6.79
N GLY A 266 -67.71 24.34 -6.24
CA GLY A 266 -69.03 24.23 -6.87
C GLY A 266 -69.71 25.59 -6.98
N LEU A 267 -70.65 25.69 -7.92
CA LEU A 267 -71.55 26.84 -7.98
C LEU A 267 -72.46 26.81 -6.74
N ILE A 268 -72.56 27.94 -6.06
CA ILE A 268 -73.45 28.11 -4.91
C ILE A 268 -74.70 28.81 -5.41
N GLU A 269 -75.83 28.13 -5.35
CA GLU A 269 -77.15 28.69 -5.67
C GLU A 269 -77.86 29.10 -4.38
N PHE A 270 -78.82 30.02 -4.51
CA PHE A 270 -79.65 30.44 -3.40
C PHE A 270 -80.59 29.31 -3.00
N GLU A 271 -80.52 28.86 -1.75
CA GLU A 271 -81.42 27.86 -1.19
C GLU A 271 -82.57 28.56 -0.44
N GLU A 272 -83.80 28.34 -0.91
CA GLU A 272 -85.00 28.81 -0.19
C GLU A 272 -85.15 28.08 1.16
N CYS A 273 -85.46 28.84 2.21
CA CYS A 273 -85.70 28.27 3.54
C CYS A 273 -87.00 27.46 3.54
N ASP A 274 -86.93 26.15 3.78
CA ASP A 274 -88.11 25.30 3.92
C ASP A 274 -88.83 25.61 5.24
N PRO A 275 -90.02 26.23 5.23
CA PRO A 275 -90.74 26.56 6.45
C PRO A 275 -91.30 25.34 7.19
N ALA A 276 -91.36 24.15 6.57
CA ALA A 276 -91.77 22.91 7.23
C ALA A 276 -90.70 22.35 8.18
N SER A 277 -89.42 22.70 7.96
CA SER A 277 -88.29 22.29 8.83
C SER A 277 -88.25 23.00 10.19
N VAL A 278 -89.06 24.06 10.37
CA VAL A 278 -89.13 24.87 11.60
C VAL A 278 -90.10 24.27 12.64
N VAL A 279 -91.00 23.36 12.24
CA VAL A 279 -92.11 22.88 13.11
C VAL A 279 -91.74 21.64 13.93
N GLU A 280 -90.74 20.85 13.52
CA GLU A 280 -90.13 19.84 14.37
C GLU A 280 -88.77 20.35 14.85
N GLY A 281 -88.67 20.65 16.15
CA GLY A 281 -87.48 21.22 16.80
C GLY A 281 -86.22 20.36 16.72
N LYS A 282 -85.66 20.19 15.53
CA LYS A 282 -84.29 19.77 15.27
C LYS A 282 -83.61 20.92 14.57
N LEU A 283 -82.94 21.78 15.35
CA LEU A 283 -81.78 22.51 14.84
C LEU A 283 -80.76 21.46 14.39
N THR A 284 -80.85 21.00 13.15
CA THR A 284 -79.70 20.39 12.48
C THR A 284 -78.65 21.48 12.42
N SER A 285 -77.55 21.24 13.12
CA SER A 285 -76.37 22.09 13.18
C SER A 285 -76.10 22.68 11.81
N CYS A 286 -76.31 23.99 11.69
CA CYS A 286 -75.87 24.76 10.55
C CYS A 286 -74.40 24.38 10.26
N ASN A 287 -74.05 24.20 8.98
CA ASN A 287 -72.76 23.74 8.44
C ASN A 287 -71.54 24.63 8.79
N VAL A 288 -71.58 25.35 9.91
CA VAL A 288 -70.47 26.10 10.48
C VAL A 288 -69.34 25.17 10.94
N TRP A 289 -69.63 23.90 11.28
CA TRP A 289 -68.61 22.93 11.66
C TRP A 289 -67.74 22.44 10.49
N GLN A 290 -68.23 22.43 9.25
CA GLN A 290 -67.41 22.05 8.08
C GLN A 290 -66.41 23.14 7.67
N LEU A 291 -66.74 24.42 7.92
CA LEU A 291 -65.79 25.52 7.78
C LEU A 291 -64.76 25.55 8.93
N ALA A 292 -65.18 25.17 10.15
CA ALA A 292 -64.30 25.09 11.31
C ALA A 292 -63.26 23.96 11.19
N ASP A 293 -63.62 22.80 10.63
CA ASP A 293 -62.68 21.68 10.43
C ASP A 293 -61.60 22.00 9.38
N SER A 294 -61.96 22.75 8.33
CA SER A 294 -60.99 23.22 7.32
C SER A 294 -60.04 24.28 7.88
N PHE A 295 -60.51 25.13 8.81
CA PHE A 295 -59.67 26.14 9.47
C PHE A 295 -58.81 25.54 10.60
N CYS A 296 -59.30 24.51 11.29
CA CYS A 296 -58.57 23.79 12.35
C CYS A 296 -57.41 22.94 11.82
N LEU A 297 -57.52 22.38 10.61
CA LEU A 297 -56.42 21.64 9.97
C LEU A 297 -55.26 22.56 9.56
N LEU A 298 -55.56 23.77 9.05
CA LEU A 298 -54.54 24.80 8.77
C LEU A 298 -53.86 25.33 10.04
N ASN A 299 -54.59 25.44 11.16
CA ASN A 299 -54.05 25.99 12.41
C ASN A 299 -53.33 24.97 13.30
N ARG A 300 -53.54 23.65 13.15
CA ARG A 300 -52.79 22.64 13.93
C ARG A 300 -51.32 22.56 13.53
N GLU A 301 -50.99 22.69 12.24
CA GLU A 301 -49.61 22.72 11.78
C GLU A 301 -48.93 24.08 12.06
N ALA A 302 -49.66 25.19 11.95
CA ALA A 302 -49.17 26.51 12.31
C ALA A 302 -48.93 26.67 13.83
N ALA A 303 -49.80 26.09 14.68
CA ALA A 303 -49.64 26.11 16.14
C ALA A 303 -48.51 25.19 16.63
N ALA A 304 -48.26 24.06 15.96
CA ALA A 304 -47.10 23.20 16.27
C ALA A 304 -45.76 23.90 15.96
N HIS A 305 -45.72 24.72 14.91
CA HIS A 305 -44.53 25.51 14.54
C HIS A 305 -44.30 26.71 15.47
N TRP A 306 -45.37 27.34 15.99
CA TRP A 306 -45.28 28.42 16.98
C TRP A 306 -44.91 27.93 18.39
N CYS A 307 -45.41 26.77 18.81
CA CYS A 307 -45.09 26.21 20.14
C CYS A 307 -43.62 25.78 20.25
N TRP A 308 -42.99 25.37 19.14
CA TRP A 308 -41.56 25.06 19.11
C TRP A 308 -40.65 26.29 19.17
N HIS A 309 -41.07 27.44 18.62
CA HIS A 309 -40.28 28.67 18.65
C HIS A 309 -40.40 29.47 19.96
N VAL A 310 -41.49 29.29 20.72
CA VAL A 310 -41.70 30.00 22.00
C VAL A 310 -41.22 29.21 23.23
N CYS A 311 -41.12 27.88 23.16
CA CYS A 311 -40.63 27.04 24.27
C CYS A 311 -39.15 26.58 24.15
N GLY A 312 -38.38 27.12 23.20
CA GLY A 312 -36.98 26.74 22.95
C GLY A 312 -35.90 27.77 23.35
N VAL A 313 -36.24 28.75 24.19
CA VAL A 313 -35.24 29.57 24.90
C VAL A 313 -35.50 29.48 26.40
N MET A 314 -35.06 28.34 26.97
CA MET A 314 -34.55 28.21 28.33
C MET A 314 -33.72 26.94 28.42
#